data_AF-A0A8H5L245-F1
#
_entry.id   AF-A0A8H5L245-F1
#
_cell.length_a   1.000
_cell.length_b   1.000
_cell.length_c   1.000
_cell.angle_alpha   90.00
_cell.angle_beta   90.00
_cell.angle_gamma   90.00
#
_symmetry.space_group_name_H-M   'P 1'
#
loop_
_entity.id
_entity.type
_entity.pdbx_description
1 polymer ?
#
loop_
_entity_poly.entity_id
_entity_poly.type
_entity_poly.pdbx_seq_one_letter_code
_entity_poly.pdbx_strand_id
1 'polypeptide(L)'
;MTDASQDPCPPPNGGYGWVCTVVAATINMHSWGFNSAYAVFLAHYLTSDTFPGSTPLQYAFVGSLSLTFLFLVSPIATYSTQRYGIRPTMMVGVVLETISFIAASFATQMWHLFLTQGLLFGMSLGLLFIPTASVVPQWFTTKRSLASGVSLAGAGLGGGVYSLSAAAMIRTVGLQWAFRILAVIAFTINGLGIMLIKDRHKHVKPNRSTMAFSLFTRIDYSLLVGFGAFTMFSYFILIFSLANFANSIGLNSSQAAVISALFNFSQAIGRPLFGYFSDSFGRINMAAAGTFATGVLCLAVWIPTNTYAVTIFFAVSSGLVGGNFWALIAPLMSEVLDLKEAPSGLSLLWFSLVIPSTFSEPLALEIVGGTGNYLGTQIFTAIMYVTAAACLGILRGIVIQRQRKELNHQRPLPVGCTAGESSSGEKSDQKGVALWRCCFSLGKV
;
A
#
# COMPACT_ATOMS: atom_id res chain seq x y z
N MET A 1 43.49 16.05 -4.35
CA MET A 1 42.47 15.86 -3.30
C MET A 1 41.36 15.01 -3.89
N THR A 2 41.45 13.71 -3.65
CA THR A 2 40.41 12.73 -4.01
C THR A 2 39.22 12.96 -3.10
N ASP A 3 38.08 13.28 -3.71
CA ASP A 3 36.78 13.45 -3.07
C ASP A 3 36.38 12.11 -2.45
N ALA A 4 36.76 11.89 -1.19
CA ALA A 4 36.35 10.74 -0.43
C ALA A 4 34.82 10.80 -0.34
N SER A 5 34.15 9.89 -1.03
CA SER A 5 32.70 9.72 -0.97
C SER A 5 32.27 9.60 0.48
N GLN A 6 31.80 10.70 1.07
CA GLN A 6 31.21 10.70 2.40
C GLN A 6 30.02 9.75 2.35
N ASP A 7 30.13 8.62 3.05
CA ASP A 7 28.98 7.75 3.25
C ASP A 7 27.85 8.61 3.85
N PRO A 8 26.63 8.58 3.28
CA PRO A 8 25.56 9.44 3.71
C PRO A 8 25.28 9.20 5.21
N CYS A 9 25.21 10.28 5.99
CA CYS A 9 24.91 10.20 7.42
C CYS A 9 23.72 9.25 7.67
N PRO A 10 23.83 8.35 8.66
CA PRO A 10 22.79 7.35 8.92
C PRO A 10 21.45 8.01 9.28
N PRO A 11 20.30 7.37 8.99
CA PRO A 11 19.01 7.95 9.31
C PRO A 11 18.84 8.24 10.82
N PRO A 12 18.30 9.42 11.21
CA PRO A 12 18.22 9.84 12.60
C PRO A 12 17.17 9.07 13.39
N ASN A 13 16.34 8.23 12.73
CA ASN A 13 15.27 7.45 13.37
C ASN A 13 14.30 8.30 14.20
N GLY A 14 14.09 9.56 13.80
CA GLY A 14 13.29 10.51 14.54
C GLY A 14 13.37 11.93 13.99
N GLY A 15 13.02 12.91 14.83
CA GLY A 15 13.03 14.33 14.49
C GLY A 15 12.10 14.65 13.31
N TYR A 16 12.63 15.32 12.29
CA TYR A 16 11.88 15.74 11.11
C TYR A 16 11.27 14.57 10.31
N GLY A 17 11.78 13.34 10.49
CA GLY A 17 11.18 12.16 9.89
C GLY A 17 9.73 11.93 10.32
N TRP A 18 9.39 12.24 11.57
CA TRP A 18 8.00 12.17 12.06
C TRP A 18 7.13 13.28 11.49
N VAL A 19 7.69 14.47 11.23
CA VAL A 19 6.98 15.55 10.53
C VAL A 19 6.63 15.09 9.12
N CYS A 20 7.60 14.52 8.37
CA CYS A 20 7.34 13.93 7.06
C CYS A 20 6.31 12.80 7.12
N THR A 21 6.32 11.99 8.19
CA THR A 21 5.36 10.90 8.38
C THR A 21 3.94 11.41 8.59
N VAL A 22 3.75 12.44 9.43
CA VAL A 22 2.43 13.05 9.68
C VAL A 22 1.94 13.77 8.42
N VAL A 23 2.81 14.48 7.71
CA VAL A 23 2.47 15.12 6.43
C VAL A 23 2.03 14.07 5.40
N ALA A 24 2.77 12.97 5.28
CA ALA A 24 2.41 11.88 4.39
C ALA A 24 1.09 11.21 4.84
N ALA A 25 0.83 11.10 6.15
CA ALA A 25 -0.45 10.64 6.67
C ALA A 25 -1.60 11.55 6.27
N THR A 26 -1.42 12.86 6.41
CA THR A 26 -2.41 13.86 5.97
C THR A 26 -2.66 13.75 4.48
N ILE A 27 -1.62 13.66 3.65
CA ILE A 27 -1.78 13.54 2.19
C ILE A 27 -2.50 12.24 1.83
N ASN A 28 -2.15 11.11 2.45
CA ASN A 28 -2.86 9.84 2.25
C ASN A 28 -4.31 9.90 2.75
N MET A 29 -4.60 10.64 3.82
CA MET A 29 -5.96 10.85 4.31
C MET A 29 -6.84 11.56 3.30
N HIS A 30 -6.30 12.58 2.64
CA HIS A 30 -7.03 13.33 1.63
C HIS A 30 -7.13 12.50 0.35
N SER A 31 -6.05 11.91 -0.14
CA SER A 31 -6.06 11.23 -1.44
C SER A 31 -6.84 9.89 -1.42
N TRP A 32 -6.47 8.95 -0.55
CA TRP A 32 -7.16 7.66 -0.43
C TRP A 32 -8.51 7.77 0.27
N GLY A 33 -8.69 8.78 1.14
CA GLY A 33 -9.99 9.05 1.76
C GLY A 33 -11.02 9.51 0.74
N PHE A 34 -10.64 10.39 -0.20
CA PHE A 34 -11.54 10.75 -1.30
C PHE A 34 -11.87 9.56 -2.21
N ASN A 35 -10.87 8.71 -2.50
CA ASN A 35 -11.09 7.48 -3.27
C ASN A 35 -12.12 6.56 -2.57
N SER A 36 -12.01 6.42 -1.25
CA SER A 36 -12.95 5.61 -0.46
C SER A 36 -14.36 6.23 -0.41
N ALA A 37 -14.46 7.57 -0.38
CA ALA A 37 -15.74 8.28 -0.43
C ALA A 37 -16.48 8.09 -1.78
N TYR A 38 -15.80 7.58 -2.82
CA TYR A 38 -16.45 7.19 -4.08
C TYR A 38 -17.62 6.23 -3.88
N ALA A 39 -17.54 5.31 -2.91
CA ALA A 39 -18.65 4.40 -2.62
C ALA A 39 -19.96 5.14 -2.25
N VAL A 40 -19.86 6.30 -1.60
CA VAL A 40 -21.00 7.14 -1.24
C VAL A 40 -21.53 7.92 -2.44
N PHE A 41 -20.63 8.45 -3.29
CA PHE A 41 -21.01 9.08 -4.55
C PHE A 41 -21.70 8.08 -5.48
N LEU A 42 -21.17 6.85 -5.59
CA LEU A 42 -21.76 5.72 -6.30
C LEU A 42 -23.18 5.43 -5.83
N ALA A 43 -23.40 5.29 -4.52
CA ALA A 43 -24.74 5.06 -3.98
C ALA A 43 -25.71 6.19 -4.33
N HIS A 44 -25.25 7.44 -4.31
CA HIS A 44 -26.05 8.59 -4.73
C HIS A 44 -26.38 8.55 -6.24
N TYR A 45 -25.42 8.21 -7.09
CA TYR A 45 -25.63 8.07 -8.54
C TYR A 45 -26.67 7.02 -8.88
N LEU A 46 -26.61 5.86 -8.20
CA LEU A 46 -27.54 4.77 -8.40
C LEU A 46 -28.96 5.08 -7.90
N THR A 47 -29.08 5.79 -6.78
CA THR A 47 -30.39 6.13 -6.19
C THR A 47 -31.09 7.29 -6.88
N SER A 48 -30.32 8.23 -7.43
CA SER A 48 -30.85 9.47 -8.02
C SER A 48 -30.93 9.44 -9.54
N ASP A 49 -30.57 8.30 -10.17
CA ASP A 49 -30.43 8.13 -11.63
C ASP A 49 -29.75 9.32 -12.30
N THR A 50 -28.63 9.78 -11.73
CA THR A 50 -27.98 11.04 -12.12
C THR A 50 -27.53 11.04 -13.58
N PHE A 51 -27.19 9.87 -14.12
CA PHE A 51 -26.81 9.68 -15.53
C PHE A 51 -27.71 8.59 -16.16
N PRO A 52 -28.82 9.00 -16.79
CA PRO A 52 -29.80 8.07 -17.35
C PRO A 52 -29.17 7.06 -18.31
N GLY A 53 -29.54 5.78 -18.17
CA GLY A 53 -29.05 4.69 -19.03
C GLY A 53 -27.69 4.11 -18.63
N SER A 54 -27.11 4.55 -17.51
CA SER A 54 -25.83 4.00 -17.01
C SER A 54 -26.04 2.75 -16.17
N THR A 55 -25.19 1.73 -16.35
CA THR A 55 -25.28 0.49 -15.57
C THR A 55 -24.51 0.58 -14.25
N PRO A 56 -24.88 -0.17 -13.20
CA PRO A 56 -24.09 -0.25 -11.97
C PRO A 56 -22.64 -0.65 -12.21
N LEU A 57 -22.40 -1.51 -13.20
CA LEU A 57 -21.06 -1.93 -13.62
C LEU A 57 -20.23 -0.76 -14.15
N GLN A 58 -20.82 0.13 -14.96
CA GLN A 58 -20.09 1.30 -15.47
C GLN A 58 -19.60 2.20 -14.34
N TYR A 59 -20.42 2.41 -13.31
CA TYR A 59 -19.99 3.20 -12.15
C TYR A 59 -18.91 2.48 -11.33
N ALA A 60 -19.06 1.17 -11.07
CA ALA A 60 -18.01 0.39 -10.40
C ALA A 60 -16.67 0.48 -11.16
N PHE A 61 -16.72 0.49 -12.49
CA PHE A 61 -15.54 0.59 -13.35
C PHE A 61 -14.79 1.94 -13.22
N VAL A 62 -15.47 3.04 -12.87
CA VAL A 62 -14.81 4.34 -12.59
C VAL A 62 -13.87 4.21 -11.38
N GLY A 63 -14.33 3.54 -10.31
CA GLY A 63 -13.52 3.28 -9.13
C GLY A 63 -12.29 2.43 -9.45
N SER A 64 -12.47 1.33 -10.20
CA SER A 64 -11.35 0.48 -10.64
C SER A 64 -10.36 1.25 -11.52
N LEU A 65 -10.84 2.07 -12.47
CA LEU A 65 -9.99 2.89 -13.33
C LEU A 65 -9.12 3.86 -12.53
N SER A 66 -9.63 4.44 -11.44
CA SER A 66 -8.83 5.32 -10.59
C SER A 66 -7.61 4.61 -9.99
N LEU A 67 -7.75 3.33 -9.62
CA LEU A 67 -6.66 2.50 -9.12
C LEU A 67 -5.73 2.04 -10.24
N THR A 68 -6.28 1.72 -11.41
CA THR A 68 -5.50 1.42 -12.62
C THR A 68 -4.54 2.57 -12.93
N PHE A 69 -5.04 3.80 -13.00
CA PHE A 69 -4.20 4.96 -13.33
C PHE A 69 -3.24 5.39 -12.22
N LEU A 70 -3.60 5.14 -10.94
CA LEU A 70 -2.66 5.29 -9.81
C LEU A 70 -1.40 4.45 -10.02
N PHE A 71 -1.57 3.18 -10.40
CA PHE A 71 -0.45 2.28 -10.60
C PHE A 71 0.23 2.46 -11.96
N LEU A 72 -0.52 2.81 -13.01
CA LEU A 72 0.00 3.04 -14.35
C LEU A 72 0.93 4.26 -14.41
N VAL A 73 0.63 5.31 -13.64
CA VAL A 73 1.49 6.51 -13.55
C VAL A 73 2.77 6.24 -12.76
N SER A 74 2.97 5.05 -12.17
CA SER A 74 4.09 4.80 -11.27
C SER A 74 5.49 5.00 -11.85
N PRO A 75 5.79 4.60 -13.10
CA PRO A 75 7.08 4.91 -13.70
C PRO A 75 7.25 6.41 -13.91
N ILE A 76 6.19 7.11 -14.34
CA ILE A 76 6.22 8.56 -14.58
C ILE A 76 6.44 9.31 -13.26
N ALA A 77 5.73 8.94 -12.20
CA ALA A 77 5.86 9.51 -10.87
C ALA A 77 7.28 9.28 -10.30
N THR A 78 7.80 8.07 -10.46
CA THR A 78 9.16 7.71 -10.01
C THR A 78 10.21 8.50 -10.77
N TYR A 79 10.14 8.53 -12.11
CA TYR A 79 11.06 9.29 -12.95
C TYR A 79 11.01 10.79 -12.63
N SER A 80 9.81 11.35 -12.49
CA SER A 80 9.61 12.76 -12.15
C SER A 80 10.20 13.11 -10.78
N THR A 81 9.96 12.25 -9.78
CA THR A 81 10.52 12.42 -8.43
C THR A 81 12.04 12.37 -8.44
N GLN A 82 12.64 11.47 -9.22
CA GLN A 82 14.09 11.33 -9.34
C GLN A 82 14.74 12.51 -10.09
N ARG A 83 14.07 13.06 -11.10
CA ARG A 83 14.63 14.11 -11.96
C ARG A 83 14.37 15.53 -11.44
N TYR A 84 13.15 15.80 -10.99
CA TYR A 84 12.68 17.13 -10.59
C TYR A 84 12.54 17.28 -9.07
N GLY A 85 12.65 16.16 -8.32
CA GLY A 85 12.47 16.12 -6.87
C GLY A 85 11.03 15.86 -6.44
N ILE A 86 10.84 15.52 -5.17
CA ILE A 86 9.53 15.14 -4.63
C ILE A 86 8.46 16.25 -4.71
N ARG A 87 8.84 17.51 -4.42
CA ARG A 87 7.86 18.60 -4.29
C ARG A 87 7.18 18.96 -5.61
N PRO A 88 7.91 19.19 -6.72
CA PRO A 88 7.26 19.50 -8.01
C PRO A 88 6.36 18.36 -8.49
N THR A 89 6.80 17.10 -8.34
CA THR A 89 5.99 15.94 -8.74
C THR A 89 4.67 15.88 -7.98
N MET A 90 4.71 16.06 -6.66
CA MET A 90 3.50 16.05 -5.83
C MET A 90 2.62 17.28 -6.06
N MET A 91 3.19 18.46 -6.35
CA MET A 91 2.42 19.66 -6.71
C MET A 91 1.59 19.43 -7.98
N VAL A 92 2.16 18.79 -8.99
CA VAL A 92 1.41 18.39 -10.20
C VAL A 92 0.26 17.45 -9.82
N GLY A 93 0.51 16.51 -8.90
CA GLY A 93 -0.53 15.65 -8.32
C GLY A 93 -1.68 16.45 -7.71
N VAL A 94 -1.41 17.40 -6.81
CA VAL A 94 -2.45 18.23 -6.18
C VAL A 94 -3.25 19.05 -7.19
N VAL A 95 -2.58 19.63 -8.18
CA VAL A 95 -3.25 20.40 -9.24
C VAL A 95 -4.18 19.48 -10.05
N LEU A 96 -3.72 18.29 -10.43
CA LEU A 96 -4.56 17.31 -11.13
C LEU A 96 -5.73 16.82 -10.27
N GLU A 97 -5.51 16.57 -8.98
CA GLU A 97 -6.56 16.19 -8.03
C GLU A 97 -7.64 17.29 -7.94
N THR A 98 -7.21 18.55 -7.84
CA THR A 98 -8.11 19.71 -7.79
C THR A 98 -8.91 19.87 -9.08
N ILE A 99 -8.24 19.78 -10.23
CA ILE A 99 -8.90 19.82 -11.55
C ILE A 99 -9.90 18.68 -11.69
N SER A 100 -9.55 17.48 -11.22
CA SER A 100 -10.43 16.30 -11.31
C SER A 100 -11.76 16.53 -10.61
N PHE A 101 -11.74 17.07 -9.38
CA PHE A 101 -12.97 17.34 -8.62
C PHE A 101 -13.74 18.54 -9.16
N ILE A 102 -13.07 19.62 -9.56
CA ILE A 102 -13.75 20.77 -10.17
C ILE A 102 -14.44 20.33 -11.46
N ALA A 103 -13.76 19.59 -12.33
CA ALA A 103 -14.34 19.08 -13.58
C ALA A 103 -15.48 18.09 -13.31
N ALA A 104 -15.35 17.20 -12.30
CA ALA A 104 -16.42 16.31 -11.88
C ALA A 104 -17.67 17.07 -11.40
N SER A 105 -17.52 18.27 -10.82
CA SER A 105 -18.65 19.10 -10.40
C SER A 105 -19.53 19.62 -11.56
N PHE A 106 -19.03 19.55 -12.79
CA PHE A 106 -19.76 19.92 -14.02
C PHE A 106 -20.15 18.69 -14.86
N ALA A 107 -19.99 17.47 -14.34
CA ALA A 107 -20.27 16.25 -15.09
C ALA A 107 -21.78 16.08 -15.34
N THR A 108 -22.16 16.11 -16.63
CA THR A 108 -23.54 15.82 -17.09
C THR A 108 -23.70 14.46 -17.76
N GLN A 109 -22.60 13.78 -18.10
CA GLN A 109 -22.60 12.50 -18.83
C GLN A 109 -21.66 11.51 -18.16
N MET A 110 -21.96 10.21 -18.30
CA MET A 110 -21.19 9.15 -17.64
C MET A 110 -19.71 9.14 -18.04
N TRP A 111 -19.40 9.46 -19.31
CA TRP A 111 -18.02 9.53 -19.78
C TRP A 111 -17.20 10.66 -19.13
N HIS A 112 -17.85 11.71 -18.61
CA HIS A 112 -17.17 12.72 -17.81
C HIS A 112 -16.61 12.12 -16.51
N LEU A 113 -17.31 11.18 -15.88
CA LEU A 113 -16.82 10.51 -14.66
C LEU A 113 -15.62 9.61 -14.94
N PHE A 114 -15.62 8.89 -16.07
CA PHE A 114 -14.45 8.11 -16.50
C PHE A 114 -13.20 8.99 -16.66
N LEU A 115 -13.34 10.17 -17.25
CA LEU A 115 -12.21 11.08 -17.47
C LEU A 115 -11.77 11.78 -16.18
N THR A 116 -12.72 12.23 -15.36
CA THR A 116 -12.44 13.03 -14.16
C THR A 116 -12.05 12.16 -12.97
N GLN A 117 -12.91 11.25 -12.55
CA GLN A 117 -12.71 10.43 -11.35
C GLN A 117 -11.94 9.13 -11.62
N GLY A 118 -11.99 8.61 -12.85
CA GLY A 118 -11.15 7.49 -13.27
C GLY A 118 -9.74 7.96 -13.62
N LEU A 119 -9.58 8.61 -14.77
CA LEU A 119 -8.26 8.97 -15.32
C LEU A 119 -7.55 10.07 -14.52
N LEU A 120 -8.11 11.28 -14.44
CA LEU A 120 -7.43 12.44 -13.85
C LEU A 120 -7.16 12.25 -12.36
N PHE A 121 -8.19 11.85 -11.60
CA PHE A 121 -8.06 11.57 -10.18
C PHE A 121 -7.09 10.39 -9.93
N GLY A 122 -7.17 9.31 -10.71
CA GLY A 122 -6.24 8.17 -10.58
C GLY A 122 -4.78 8.55 -10.81
N MET A 123 -4.49 9.33 -11.86
CA MET A 123 -3.13 9.86 -12.09
C MET A 123 -2.68 10.77 -10.94
N SER A 124 -3.57 11.63 -10.43
CA SER A 124 -3.27 12.49 -9.28
C SER A 124 -2.91 11.68 -8.04
N LEU A 125 -3.67 10.63 -7.77
CA LEU A 125 -3.51 9.74 -6.61
C LEU A 125 -2.16 9.04 -6.68
N GLY A 126 -1.74 8.56 -7.86
CA GLY A 126 -0.40 7.99 -8.05
C GLY A 126 0.75 8.99 -7.88
N LEU A 127 0.60 10.23 -8.39
CA LEU A 127 1.60 11.30 -8.23
C LEU A 127 1.75 11.79 -6.78
N LEU A 128 0.77 11.55 -5.91
CA LEU A 128 0.84 11.84 -4.48
C LEU A 128 1.31 10.64 -3.65
N PHE A 129 0.76 9.46 -3.93
CA PHE A 129 1.02 8.24 -3.17
C PHE A 129 2.45 7.72 -3.37
N ILE A 130 2.93 7.68 -4.61
CA ILE A 130 4.20 7.02 -4.92
C ILE A 130 5.39 7.76 -4.31
N PRO A 131 5.49 9.09 -4.41
CA PRO A 131 6.57 9.81 -3.76
C PRO A 131 6.49 9.72 -2.23
N THR A 132 5.30 9.79 -1.63
CA THR A 132 5.13 9.67 -0.17
C THR A 132 5.50 8.29 0.35
N ALA A 133 5.13 7.21 -0.36
CA ALA A 133 5.51 5.84 -0.03
C ALA A 133 7.03 5.65 -0.06
N SER A 134 7.72 6.36 -0.95
CA SER A 134 9.19 6.28 -1.07
C SER A 134 9.93 7.11 -0.01
N VAL A 135 9.40 8.28 0.39
CA VAL A 135 10.14 9.23 1.24
C VAL A 135 10.15 8.84 2.71
N VAL A 136 9.05 8.31 3.23
CA VAL A 136 8.89 8.02 4.67
C VAL A 136 9.92 6.98 5.16
N PRO A 137 10.10 5.82 4.51
CA PRO A 137 11.09 4.83 4.95
C PRO A 137 12.53 5.35 5.01
N GLN A 138 12.87 6.39 4.22
CA GLN A 138 14.23 6.92 4.14
C GLN A 138 14.68 7.64 5.41
N TRP A 139 13.75 8.07 6.25
CA TRP A 139 14.03 8.77 7.51
C TRP A 139 14.36 7.82 8.66
N PHE A 140 14.11 6.53 8.49
CA PHE A 140 14.21 5.52 9.53
C PHE A 140 15.06 4.32 9.07
N THR A 141 15.70 3.65 10.00
CA THR A 141 16.32 2.32 9.83
C THR A 141 15.62 1.30 10.71
N THR A 142 15.39 1.62 11.98
CA THR A 142 14.81 0.71 12.98
C THR A 142 13.29 0.79 13.08
N LYS A 143 12.69 1.92 12.66
CA LYS A 143 11.24 2.19 12.72
C LYS A 143 10.61 2.37 11.34
N ARG A 144 11.17 1.72 10.30
CA ARG A 144 10.75 1.92 8.91
C ARG A 144 9.30 1.49 8.70
N SER A 145 8.95 0.29 9.16
CA SER A 145 7.61 -0.24 8.99
C SER A 145 6.60 0.51 9.84
N LEU A 146 6.95 0.91 11.06
CA LEU A 146 6.10 1.77 11.89
C LEU A 146 5.80 3.10 11.20
N ALA A 147 6.82 3.79 10.68
CA ALA A 147 6.63 5.07 10.01
C ALA A 147 5.77 4.93 8.74
N SER A 148 6.02 3.91 7.92
CA SER A 148 5.15 3.57 6.78
C SER A 148 3.71 3.28 7.22
N GLY A 149 3.53 2.49 8.28
CA GLY A 149 2.23 2.17 8.86
C GLY A 149 1.46 3.40 9.33
N VAL A 150 2.12 4.33 10.03
CA VAL A 150 1.52 5.61 10.48
C VAL A 150 1.16 6.52 9.30
N SER A 151 2.04 6.63 8.30
CA SER A 151 1.75 7.35 7.06
C SER A 151 0.51 6.79 6.35
N LEU A 152 0.37 5.47 6.30
CA LEU A 152 -0.74 4.83 5.62
C LEU A 152 -2.00 4.72 6.48
N ALA A 153 -1.92 4.89 7.80
CA ALA A 153 -3.07 4.96 8.68
C ALA A 153 -4.00 6.12 8.29
N GLY A 154 -3.43 7.21 7.77
CA GLY A 154 -4.17 8.35 7.26
C GLY A 154 -5.23 7.96 6.24
N ALA A 155 -4.94 7.02 5.33
CA ALA A 155 -5.91 6.55 4.33
C ALA A 155 -7.15 5.90 4.97
N GLY A 156 -6.98 5.10 6.02
CA GLY A 156 -8.10 4.46 6.73
C GLY A 156 -8.95 5.47 7.50
N LEU A 157 -8.30 6.42 8.20
CA LEU A 157 -9.00 7.53 8.86
C LEU A 157 -9.77 8.39 7.85
N GLY A 158 -9.13 8.71 6.72
CA GLY A 158 -9.71 9.49 5.64
C GLY A 158 -10.91 8.82 5.02
N GLY A 159 -10.84 7.50 4.79
CA GLY A 159 -11.97 6.75 4.24
C GLY A 159 -13.21 6.85 5.13
N GLY A 160 -13.05 6.72 6.45
CA GLY A 160 -14.16 6.90 7.40
C GLY A 160 -14.69 8.34 7.44
N VAL A 161 -13.80 9.32 7.61
CA VAL A 161 -14.17 10.75 7.73
C VAL A 161 -14.83 11.25 6.45
N TYR A 162 -14.23 10.99 5.28
CA TYR A 162 -14.76 11.49 4.01
C TYR A 162 -16.00 10.75 3.55
N SER A 163 -16.18 9.45 3.86
CA SER A 163 -17.44 8.77 3.55
C SER A 163 -18.62 9.39 4.30
N LEU A 164 -18.47 9.64 5.61
CA LEU A 164 -19.51 10.28 6.42
C LEU A 164 -19.74 11.74 6.01
N SER A 165 -18.65 12.47 5.75
CA SER A 165 -18.71 13.88 5.35
C SER A 165 -19.34 14.04 3.97
N ALA A 166 -19.01 13.17 3.01
CA ALA A 166 -19.59 13.20 1.66
C ALA A 166 -21.11 12.97 1.70
N ALA A 167 -21.59 11.98 2.47
CA ALA A 167 -23.02 11.74 2.64
C ALA A 167 -23.74 12.98 3.21
N ALA A 168 -23.14 13.62 4.23
CA ALA A 168 -23.69 14.84 4.81
C ALA A 168 -23.69 16.01 3.81
N MET A 169 -22.58 16.23 3.09
CA MET A 169 -22.45 17.31 2.10
C MET A 169 -23.46 17.15 0.95
N ILE A 170 -23.61 15.94 0.40
CA ILE A 170 -24.57 15.67 -0.66
C ILE A 170 -26.00 16.05 -0.21
N ARG A 171 -26.37 15.70 1.02
CA ARG A 171 -27.70 16.01 1.57
C ARG A 171 -27.93 17.51 1.81
N THR A 172 -26.91 18.25 2.23
CA THR A 172 -27.08 19.66 2.65
C THR A 172 -26.82 20.67 1.54
N VAL A 173 -25.79 20.45 0.72
CA VAL A 173 -25.33 21.42 -0.31
C VAL A 173 -25.38 20.85 -1.73
N GLY A 174 -25.73 19.57 -1.89
CA GLY A 174 -25.80 18.89 -3.18
C GLY A 174 -24.44 18.38 -3.66
N LEU A 175 -24.51 17.52 -4.68
CA LEU A 175 -23.35 16.81 -5.24
C LEU A 175 -22.29 17.75 -5.83
N GLN A 176 -22.71 18.76 -6.59
CA GLN A 176 -21.78 19.67 -7.29
C GLN A 176 -20.93 20.47 -6.29
N TRP A 177 -21.55 21.00 -5.23
CA TRP A 177 -20.83 21.72 -4.19
C TRP A 177 -19.98 20.80 -3.32
N ALA A 178 -20.41 19.55 -3.08
CA ALA A 178 -19.57 18.56 -2.41
C ALA A 178 -18.22 18.39 -3.13
N PHE A 179 -18.22 18.23 -4.47
CA PHE A 179 -16.97 18.14 -5.23
C PHE A 179 -16.12 19.42 -5.16
N ARG A 180 -16.73 20.60 -5.23
CA ARG A 180 -16.00 21.87 -5.12
C ARG A 180 -15.34 22.04 -3.74
N ILE A 181 -16.04 21.66 -2.67
CA ILE A 181 -15.48 21.68 -1.30
C ILE A 181 -14.29 20.73 -1.21
N LEU A 182 -14.43 19.49 -1.70
CA LEU A 182 -13.33 18.52 -1.73
C LEU A 182 -12.12 19.03 -2.52
N ALA A 183 -12.35 19.71 -3.65
CA ALA A 183 -11.27 20.31 -4.44
C ALA A 183 -10.51 21.40 -3.66
N VAL A 184 -11.22 22.27 -2.94
CA VAL A 184 -10.60 23.33 -2.12
C VAL A 184 -9.79 22.71 -0.97
N ILE A 185 -10.33 21.69 -0.31
CA ILE A 185 -9.63 20.97 0.77
C ILE A 185 -8.37 20.28 0.23
N ALA A 186 -8.48 19.57 -0.89
CA ALA A 186 -7.36 18.91 -1.54
C ALA A 186 -6.25 19.91 -1.88
N PHE A 187 -6.58 21.01 -2.55
CA PHE A 187 -5.62 22.03 -2.95
C PHE A 187 -4.90 22.67 -1.76
N THR A 188 -5.65 23.08 -0.75
CA THR A 188 -5.12 23.82 0.39
C THR A 188 -4.30 22.91 1.32
N ILE A 189 -4.87 21.78 1.75
CA ILE A 189 -4.23 20.94 2.76
C ILE A 189 -3.08 20.12 2.16
N ASN A 190 -3.28 19.48 1.00
CA ASN A 190 -2.19 18.74 0.36
C ASN A 190 -1.11 19.72 -0.14
N GLY A 191 -1.52 20.89 -0.65
CA GLY A 191 -0.61 21.94 -1.08
C GLY A 191 0.33 22.40 0.03
N LEU A 192 -0.22 22.77 1.19
CA LEU A 192 0.56 23.16 2.37
C LEU A 192 1.40 22.00 2.92
N GLY A 193 0.85 20.79 2.95
CA GLY A 193 1.56 19.59 3.39
C GLY A 193 2.83 19.34 2.57
N ILE A 194 2.77 19.44 1.25
CA ILE A 194 3.92 19.20 0.37
C ILE A 194 5.05 20.21 0.59
N MET A 195 4.74 21.45 1.00
CA MET A 195 5.77 22.43 1.38
C MET A 195 6.59 21.98 2.60
N LEU A 196 5.99 21.20 3.49
CA LEU A 196 6.63 20.65 4.69
C LEU A 196 7.40 19.36 4.42
N ILE A 197 7.09 18.61 3.36
CA ILE A 197 7.84 17.40 3.00
C ILE A 197 9.29 17.75 2.63
N LYS A 198 10.24 16.98 3.17
CA LYS A 198 11.66 17.06 2.83
C LYS A 198 12.15 15.71 2.36
N ASP A 199 12.85 15.74 1.23
CA ASP A 199 13.56 14.59 0.70
C ASP A 199 15.00 14.57 1.24
N ARG A 200 15.47 13.39 1.63
CA ARG A 200 16.84 13.15 2.06
C ARG A 200 17.75 12.71 0.91
N HIS A 201 17.16 12.19 -0.17
CA HIS A 201 17.87 11.49 -1.25
C HIS A 201 18.56 12.40 -2.29
N LYS A 202 18.74 13.71 -2.04
CA LYS A 202 19.65 14.54 -2.87
C LYS A 202 21.09 13.98 -2.98
N HIS A 203 21.47 13.00 -2.15
CA HIS A 203 22.79 12.35 -2.12
C HIS A 203 22.84 10.90 -2.64
N VAL A 204 21.69 10.25 -2.92
CA VAL A 204 21.66 8.87 -3.44
C VAL A 204 21.13 8.95 -4.87
N LYS A 205 22.03 9.08 -5.83
CA LYS A 205 21.67 9.07 -7.26
C LYS A 205 21.02 7.70 -7.57
N PRO A 206 19.74 7.65 -7.98
CA PRO A 206 19.12 6.41 -8.40
C PRO A 206 19.92 5.78 -9.54
N ASN A 207 19.96 4.45 -9.62
CA ASN A 207 20.49 3.79 -10.80
C ASN A 207 19.64 4.21 -12.03
N ARG A 208 20.26 4.38 -13.20
CA ARG A 208 19.71 5.15 -14.34
C ARG A 208 18.36 4.66 -14.91
N SER A 209 17.82 3.51 -14.49
CA SER A 209 16.55 2.98 -15.00
C SER A 209 15.43 3.06 -13.97
N THR A 210 14.40 3.84 -14.29
CA THR A 210 13.12 3.90 -13.57
C THR A 210 12.39 2.56 -13.54
N MET A 211 12.52 1.76 -14.62
CA MET A 211 11.95 0.43 -14.74
C MET A 211 13.06 -0.57 -15.07
N ALA A 212 13.59 -1.21 -14.04
CA ALA A 212 14.60 -2.25 -14.19
C ALA A 212 13.91 -3.62 -14.38
N PHE A 213 13.39 -3.89 -15.59
CA PHE A 213 12.74 -5.17 -15.91
C PHE A 213 13.62 -6.40 -15.66
N SER A 214 14.95 -6.23 -15.66
CA SER A 214 15.91 -7.27 -15.26
C SER A 214 15.69 -7.78 -13.83
N LEU A 215 15.01 -7.02 -12.97
CA LEU A 215 14.64 -7.47 -11.63
C LEU A 215 13.70 -8.69 -11.66
N PHE A 216 12.86 -8.86 -12.69
CA PHE A 216 12.02 -10.07 -12.82
C PHE A 216 12.81 -11.36 -13.00
N THR A 217 14.07 -11.28 -13.44
CA THR A 217 14.95 -12.44 -13.51
C THR A 217 15.38 -12.91 -12.11
N ARG A 218 15.32 -12.04 -11.09
CA ARG A 218 15.59 -12.39 -9.70
C ARG A 218 14.36 -13.04 -9.07
N ILE A 219 14.50 -14.31 -8.66
CA ILE A 219 13.42 -15.07 -8.03
C ILE A 219 12.87 -14.40 -6.77
N ASP A 220 13.74 -13.76 -5.98
CA ASP A 220 13.39 -13.02 -4.77
C ASP A 220 12.49 -11.81 -5.05
N TYR A 221 12.75 -11.10 -6.14
CA TYR A 221 11.89 -9.99 -6.57
C TYR A 221 10.57 -10.49 -7.17
N SER A 222 10.61 -11.54 -8.00
CA SER A 222 9.40 -12.12 -8.60
C SER A 222 8.44 -12.70 -7.54
N LEU A 223 8.96 -13.25 -6.44
CA LEU A 223 8.14 -13.67 -5.30
C LEU A 223 7.50 -12.49 -4.56
N LEU A 224 8.19 -11.35 -4.43
CA LEU A 224 7.59 -10.12 -3.88
C LEU A 224 6.49 -9.56 -4.78
N VAL A 225 6.68 -9.58 -6.11
CA VAL A 225 5.65 -9.18 -7.06
C VAL A 225 4.46 -10.13 -6.99
N GLY A 226 4.68 -11.44 -6.90
CA GLY A 226 3.63 -12.43 -6.68
C GLY A 226 2.85 -12.19 -5.40
N PHE A 227 3.55 -11.96 -4.27
CA PHE A 227 2.92 -11.56 -3.01
C PHE A 227 2.02 -10.33 -3.18
N GLY A 228 2.51 -9.28 -3.84
CA GLY A 228 1.72 -8.09 -4.09
C GLY A 228 0.51 -8.33 -4.99
N ALA A 229 0.70 -9.04 -6.11
CA ALA A 229 -0.37 -9.28 -7.08
C ALA A 229 -1.52 -10.10 -6.48
N PHE A 230 -1.20 -11.22 -5.82
CA PHE A 230 -2.20 -12.06 -5.17
C PHE A 230 -2.88 -11.36 -3.99
N THR A 231 -2.14 -10.57 -3.20
CA THR A 231 -2.73 -9.77 -2.12
C THR A 231 -3.69 -8.70 -2.67
N MET A 232 -3.35 -8.05 -3.79
CA MET A 232 -4.23 -7.02 -4.38
C MET A 232 -5.54 -7.60 -4.91
N PHE A 233 -5.51 -8.79 -5.53
CA PHE A 233 -6.74 -9.49 -5.92
C PHE A 233 -7.69 -9.64 -4.74
N SER A 234 -7.21 -10.14 -3.61
CA SER A 234 -8.06 -10.33 -2.44
C SER A 234 -8.46 -9.02 -1.75
N TYR A 235 -7.52 -8.10 -1.59
CA TYR A 235 -7.71 -6.87 -0.82
C TYR A 235 -8.75 -5.95 -1.43
N PHE A 236 -8.75 -5.78 -2.76
CA PHE A 236 -9.75 -4.93 -3.41
C PHE A 236 -11.14 -5.56 -3.43
N ILE A 237 -11.24 -6.89 -3.55
CA ILE A 237 -12.51 -7.61 -3.39
C ILE A 237 -13.06 -7.34 -1.98
N LEU A 238 -12.25 -7.47 -0.92
CA LEU A 238 -12.72 -7.17 0.44
C LEU A 238 -13.16 -5.71 0.60
N ILE A 239 -12.46 -4.75 0.01
CA ILE A 239 -12.84 -3.34 0.12
C ILE A 239 -14.17 -3.03 -0.57
N PHE A 240 -14.36 -3.53 -1.79
CA PHE A 240 -15.48 -3.11 -2.64
C PHE A 240 -16.70 -4.03 -2.49
N SER A 241 -16.50 -5.35 -2.37
CA SER A 241 -17.60 -6.32 -2.28
C SER A 241 -18.23 -6.43 -0.90
N LEU A 242 -17.61 -5.97 0.19
CA LEU A 242 -18.11 -6.23 1.56
C LEU A 242 -19.48 -5.60 1.85
N ALA A 243 -19.75 -4.39 1.34
CA ALA A 243 -21.07 -3.76 1.45
C ALA A 243 -22.12 -4.50 0.60
N ASN A 244 -21.75 -4.92 -0.62
CA ASN A 244 -22.64 -5.65 -1.51
C ASN A 244 -22.99 -7.03 -0.92
N PHE A 245 -22.01 -7.70 -0.34
CA PHE A 245 -22.19 -8.94 0.42
C PHE A 245 -23.13 -8.74 1.62
N ALA A 246 -22.93 -7.68 2.42
CA ALA A 246 -23.81 -7.38 3.55
C ALA A 246 -25.27 -7.22 3.13
N ASN A 247 -25.53 -6.52 2.02
CA ASN A 247 -26.89 -6.41 1.47
C ASN A 247 -27.42 -7.77 0.98
N SER A 248 -26.57 -8.62 0.36
CA SER A 248 -26.96 -9.93 -0.15
C SER A 248 -27.43 -10.91 0.94
N ILE A 249 -26.93 -10.77 2.17
CA ILE A 249 -27.37 -11.55 3.33
C ILE A 249 -28.55 -10.91 4.08
N GLY A 250 -29.19 -9.89 3.48
CA GLY A 250 -30.41 -9.26 4.00
C GLY A 250 -30.19 -8.09 4.96
N LEU A 251 -28.96 -7.58 5.11
CA LEU A 251 -28.71 -6.36 5.89
C LEU A 251 -29.13 -5.12 5.09
N ASN A 252 -29.52 -4.07 5.80
CA ASN A 252 -29.91 -2.81 5.15
C ASN A 252 -28.68 -1.99 4.73
N SER A 253 -28.89 -1.01 3.84
CA SER A 253 -27.81 -0.18 3.29
C SER A 253 -27.04 0.63 4.34
N SER A 254 -27.70 1.01 5.45
CA SER A 254 -27.02 1.69 6.57
C SER A 254 -26.07 0.75 7.30
N GLN A 255 -26.50 -0.48 7.58
CA GLN A 255 -25.67 -1.51 8.19
C GLN A 255 -24.47 -1.88 7.29
N ALA A 256 -24.68 -2.02 5.98
CA ALA A 256 -23.63 -2.26 5.01
C ALA A 256 -22.59 -1.13 4.99
N ALA A 257 -23.04 0.14 5.02
CA ALA A 257 -22.15 1.29 5.09
C ALA A 257 -21.32 1.30 6.39
N VAL A 258 -21.92 0.96 7.53
CA VAL A 258 -21.21 0.85 8.82
C VAL A 258 -20.14 -0.24 8.77
N ILE A 259 -20.44 -1.40 8.17
CA ILE A 259 -19.47 -2.50 8.01
C ILE A 259 -18.25 -2.03 7.21
N SER A 260 -18.45 -1.36 6.07
CA SER A 260 -17.35 -0.82 5.27
C SER A 260 -16.58 0.29 5.99
N ALA A 261 -17.25 1.13 6.77
CA ALA A 261 -16.59 2.15 7.58
C ALA A 261 -15.69 1.52 8.65
N LEU A 262 -16.19 0.50 9.37
CA LEU A 262 -15.43 -0.22 10.38
C LEU A 262 -14.23 -0.98 9.80
N PHE A 263 -14.36 -1.54 8.60
CA PHE A 263 -13.23 -2.11 7.87
C PHE A 263 -12.13 -1.07 7.59
N ASN A 264 -12.48 0.14 7.18
CA ASN A 264 -11.50 1.21 6.93
C ASN A 264 -10.88 1.78 8.21
N PHE A 265 -11.67 1.97 9.27
CA PHE A 265 -11.16 2.42 10.57
C PHE A 265 -10.23 1.39 11.22
N SER A 266 -10.56 0.10 11.13
CA SER A 266 -9.68 -0.96 11.65
C SER A 266 -8.35 -1.02 10.90
N GLN A 267 -8.31 -0.73 9.59
CA GLN A 267 -7.04 -0.57 8.87
C GLN A 267 -6.19 0.59 9.38
N ALA A 268 -6.81 1.72 9.76
CA ALA A 268 -6.08 2.86 10.33
C ALA A 268 -5.33 2.48 11.61
N ILE A 269 -5.92 1.60 12.41
CA ILE A 269 -5.32 1.08 13.65
C ILE A 269 -4.32 -0.05 13.34
N GLY A 270 -4.67 -0.92 12.40
CA GLY A 270 -3.90 -2.11 12.04
C GLY A 270 -2.55 -1.79 11.42
N ARG A 271 -2.50 -0.82 10.49
CA ARG A 271 -1.27 -0.48 9.75
C ARG A 271 -0.11 -0.05 10.67
N PRO A 272 -0.28 0.86 11.64
CA PRO A 272 0.76 1.18 12.61
C PRO A 272 1.16 0.00 13.50
N LEU A 273 0.19 -0.79 13.98
CA LEU A 273 0.46 -1.93 14.86
C LEU A 273 1.28 -3.01 14.14
N PHE A 274 0.88 -3.40 12.93
CA PHE A 274 1.65 -4.32 12.11
C PHE A 274 3.02 -3.75 11.76
N GLY A 275 3.10 -2.46 11.46
CA GLY A 275 4.37 -1.76 11.26
C GLY A 275 5.29 -1.89 12.47
N TYR A 276 4.81 -1.59 13.66
CA TYR A 276 5.55 -1.70 14.92
C TYR A 276 6.09 -3.12 15.18
N PHE A 277 5.21 -4.11 15.13
CA PHE A 277 5.59 -5.49 15.44
C PHE A 277 6.53 -6.08 14.37
N SER A 278 6.36 -5.71 13.09
CA SER A 278 7.23 -6.16 12.00
C SER A 278 8.68 -5.70 12.11
N ASP A 279 8.93 -4.50 12.67
CA ASP A 279 10.29 -4.02 12.87
C ASP A 279 11.03 -4.84 13.97
N SER A 280 10.30 -5.61 14.80
CA SER A 280 10.87 -6.44 15.87
C SER A 280 10.89 -7.94 15.56
N PHE A 281 9.78 -8.50 15.05
CA PHE A 281 9.61 -9.93 14.77
C PHE A 281 10.05 -10.36 13.36
N GLY A 282 10.46 -9.41 12.53
CA GLY A 282 10.83 -9.62 11.15
C GLY A 282 9.70 -9.31 10.18
N ARG A 283 10.05 -8.58 9.12
CA ARG A 283 9.08 -8.02 8.18
C ARG A 283 8.45 -9.09 7.31
N ILE A 284 9.25 -10.06 6.83
CA ILE A 284 8.76 -11.16 5.99
C ILE A 284 7.83 -12.07 6.83
N ASN A 285 8.22 -12.40 8.06
CA ASN A 285 7.40 -13.18 8.98
C ASN A 285 6.04 -12.55 9.26
N MET A 286 6.05 -11.27 9.64
CA MET A 286 4.81 -10.55 9.97
C MET A 286 3.91 -10.37 8.75
N ALA A 287 4.49 -10.09 7.57
CA ALA A 287 3.73 -10.01 6.33
C ALA A 287 3.11 -11.37 5.96
N ALA A 288 3.88 -12.47 6.03
CA ALA A 288 3.39 -13.81 5.72
C ALA A 288 2.29 -14.25 6.69
N ALA A 289 2.52 -14.09 7.99
CA ALA A 289 1.58 -14.47 9.04
C ALA A 289 0.28 -13.64 8.96
N GLY A 290 0.37 -12.33 8.78
CA GLY A 290 -0.81 -11.47 8.65
C GLY A 290 -1.61 -11.78 7.39
N THR A 291 -0.94 -11.98 6.26
CA THR A 291 -1.58 -12.32 4.98
C THR A 291 -2.28 -13.69 5.06
N PHE A 292 -1.60 -14.69 5.64
CA PHE A 292 -2.19 -16.00 5.89
C PHE A 292 -3.38 -15.94 6.84
N ALA A 293 -3.27 -15.20 7.95
CA ALA A 293 -4.36 -15.01 8.91
C ALA A 293 -5.58 -14.35 8.25
N THR A 294 -5.38 -13.39 7.35
CA THR A 294 -6.49 -12.79 6.58
C THR A 294 -7.17 -13.81 5.67
N GLY A 295 -6.40 -14.66 4.98
CA GLY A 295 -6.94 -15.76 4.18
C GLY A 295 -7.76 -16.76 5.03
N VAL A 296 -7.27 -17.11 6.22
CA VAL A 296 -7.99 -17.96 7.17
C VAL A 296 -9.27 -17.28 7.68
N LEU A 297 -9.24 -15.98 7.98
CA LEU A 297 -10.44 -15.23 8.37
C LEU A 297 -11.50 -15.23 7.26
N CYS A 298 -11.09 -15.15 5.98
CA CYS A 298 -12.02 -15.31 4.86
C CYS A 298 -12.68 -16.69 4.86
N LEU A 299 -11.93 -17.77 5.09
CA LEU A 299 -12.52 -19.13 5.13
C LEU A 299 -13.37 -19.37 6.39
N ALA A 300 -12.85 -18.99 7.56
CA ALA A 300 -13.42 -19.35 8.84
C ALA A 300 -14.56 -18.45 9.29
N VAL A 301 -14.57 -17.18 8.85
CA VAL A 301 -15.54 -16.17 9.31
C VAL A 301 -16.38 -15.65 8.15
N TRP A 302 -15.77 -15.29 7.01
CA TRP A 302 -16.53 -14.69 5.92
C TRP A 302 -17.49 -15.69 5.26
N ILE A 303 -17.06 -16.93 4.98
CA ILE A 303 -17.94 -17.95 4.39
C ILE A 303 -19.21 -18.22 5.24
N PRO A 304 -19.10 -18.50 6.56
CA PRO A 304 -20.28 -18.84 7.36
C PRO A 304 -21.09 -17.63 7.86
N THR A 305 -20.65 -16.38 7.65
CA THR A 305 -21.33 -15.22 8.24
C THR A 305 -22.69 -14.96 7.62
N ASN A 306 -23.71 -14.86 8.47
CA ASN A 306 -25.10 -14.56 8.09
C ASN A 306 -25.76 -13.52 9.01
N THR A 307 -25.01 -12.92 9.93
CA THR A 307 -25.54 -11.97 10.92
C THR A 307 -24.73 -10.69 10.95
N TYR A 308 -25.38 -9.60 11.37
CA TYR A 308 -24.73 -8.29 11.44
C TYR A 308 -23.48 -8.30 12.34
N ALA A 309 -23.55 -8.96 13.50
CA ALA A 309 -22.46 -9.00 14.47
C ALA A 309 -21.22 -9.75 13.95
N VAL A 310 -21.42 -10.91 13.30
CA VAL A 310 -20.30 -11.70 12.75
C VAL A 310 -19.66 -10.99 11.56
N THR A 311 -20.46 -10.30 10.74
CA THR A 311 -19.92 -9.49 9.62
C THR A 311 -19.14 -8.27 10.12
N ILE A 312 -19.56 -7.63 11.22
CA ILE A 312 -18.76 -6.59 11.88
C ILE A 312 -17.43 -7.17 12.38
N PHE A 313 -17.46 -8.31 13.08
CA PHE A 313 -16.27 -8.96 13.58
C PHE A 313 -15.29 -9.31 12.45
N PHE A 314 -15.80 -9.84 11.34
CA PHE A 314 -15.01 -10.08 10.14
C PHE A 314 -14.42 -8.79 9.58
N ALA A 315 -15.22 -7.74 9.42
CA ALA A 315 -14.76 -6.46 8.87
C ALA A 315 -13.64 -5.83 9.71
N VAL A 316 -13.78 -5.85 11.04
CA VAL A 316 -12.77 -5.30 11.96
C VAL A 316 -11.50 -6.16 11.98
N SER A 317 -11.64 -7.49 12.07
CA SER A 317 -10.47 -8.39 12.12
C SER A 317 -9.70 -8.40 10.79
N SER A 318 -10.40 -8.52 9.66
CA SER A 318 -9.79 -8.49 8.33
C SER A 318 -9.24 -7.11 7.95
N GLY A 319 -9.86 -6.00 8.39
CA GLY A 319 -9.30 -4.66 8.19
C GLY A 319 -8.05 -4.42 9.04
N LEU A 320 -8.02 -4.89 10.29
CA LEU A 320 -6.85 -4.78 11.17
C LEU A 320 -5.62 -5.51 10.58
N VAL A 321 -5.83 -6.69 10.00
CA VAL A 321 -4.74 -7.56 9.53
C VAL A 321 -4.45 -7.38 8.03
N GLY A 322 -5.47 -7.23 7.19
CA GLY A 322 -5.38 -7.19 5.73
C GLY A 322 -4.67 -5.94 5.20
N GLY A 323 -4.58 -4.87 5.99
CA GLY A 323 -3.81 -3.67 5.67
C GLY A 323 -2.28 -3.84 5.74
N ASN A 324 -1.76 -5.01 6.14
CA ASN A 324 -0.33 -5.23 6.35
C ASN A 324 0.51 -5.03 5.08
N PHE A 325 -0.01 -5.37 3.90
CA PHE A 325 0.73 -5.26 2.63
C PHE A 325 1.27 -3.85 2.43
N TRP A 326 0.40 -2.85 2.58
CA TRP A 326 0.74 -1.45 2.37
C TRP A 326 1.80 -0.97 3.36
N ALA A 327 1.68 -1.36 4.63
CA ALA A 327 2.63 -0.96 5.67
C ALA A 327 4.02 -1.57 5.48
N LEU A 328 4.11 -2.76 4.88
CA LEU A 328 5.33 -3.56 4.87
C LEU A 328 6.04 -3.59 3.52
N ILE A 329 5.35 -3.39 2.39
CA ILE A 329 5.93 -3.61 1.06
C ILE A 329 7.12 -2.67 0.74
N ALA A 330 7.05 -1.40 1.12
CA ALA A 330 8.17 -0.46 0.91
C ALA A 330 9.40 -0.80 1.78
N PRO A 331 9.26 -1.05 3.09
CA PRO A 331 10.33 -1.60 3.92
C PRO A 331 10.89 -2.94 3.40
N LEU A 332 10.03 -3.88 3.01
CA LEU A 332 10.43 -5.19 2.46
C LEU A 332 11.23 -5.05 1.17
N MET A 333 10.82 -4.14 0.27
CA MET A 333 11.57 -3.86 -0.95
C MET A 333 12.98 -3.37 -0.63
N SER A 334 13.12 -2.50 0.39
CA SER A 334 14.43 -1.99 0.84
C SER A 334 15.31 -3.01 1.57
N GLU A 335 14.76 -4.19 1.90
CA GLU A 335 15.45 -5.28 2.58
C GLU A 335 15.85 -6.38 1.61
N VAL A 336 15.02 -6.67 0.61
CA VAL A 336 15.30 -7.66 -0.44
C VAL A 336 16.16 -7.08 -1.57
N LEU A 337 15.95 -5.81 -1.90
CA LEU A 337 16.77 -5.07 -2.86
C LEU A 337 17.69 -4.09 -2.13
N ASP A 338 18.82 -3.77 -2.76
CA ASP A 338 19.68 -2.69 -2.28
C ASP A 338 18.92 -1.35 -2.26
N LEU A 339 19.27 -0.47 -1.32
CA LEU A 339 18.64 0.85 -1.16
C LEU A 339 18.62 1.68 -2.46
N LYS A 340 19.59 1.45 -3.36
CA LYS A 340 19.69 2.13 -4.66
C LYS A 340 18.68 1.60 -5.69
N GLU A 341 18.29 0.33 -5.58
CA GLU A 341 17.35 -0.34 -6.49
C GLU A 341 15.91 -0.32 -5.97
N ALA A 342 15.71 -0.14 -4.66
CA ALA A 342 14.40 -0.17 -4.02
C ALA A 342 13.36 0.79 -4.66
N PRO A 343 13.69 2.04 -5.05
CA PRO A 343 12.72 2.92 -5.72
C PRO A 343 12.27 2.39 -7.09
N SER A 344 13.22 1.89 -7.91
CA SER A 344 12.90 1.31 -9.22
C SER A 344 12.15 -0.01 -9.08
N GLY A 345 12.49 -0.83 -8.08
CA GLY A 345 11.77 -2.05 -7.73
C GLY A 345 10.34 -1.76 -7.26
N LEU A 346 10.13 -0.73 -6.43
CA LEU A 346 8.78 -0.30 -6.04
C LEU A 346 7.99 0.20 -7.24
N SER A 347 8.58 1.01 -8.13
CA SER A 347 7.89 1.47 -9.34
C SER A 347 7.44 0.30 -10.21
N LEU A 348 8.31 -0.69 -10.43
CA LEU A 348 7.99 -1.84 -11.25
C LEU A 348 6.95 -2.75 -10.56
N LEU A 349 7.01 -2.88 -9.24
CA LEU A 349 5.99 -3.58 -8.45
C LEU A 349 4.63 -2.88 -8.59
N TRP A 350 4.56 -1.57 -8.37
CA TRP A 350 3.34 -0.79 -8.54
C TRP A 350 2.74 -0.95 -9.92
N PHE A 351 3.56 -0.83 -10.97
CA PHE A 351 3.12 -1.07 -12.34
C PHE A 351 2.56 -2.50 -12.54
N SER A 352 3.16 -3.51 -11.89
CA SER A 352 2.67 -4.89 -11.95
C SER A 352 1.32 -5.08 -11.26
N LEU A 353 0.94 -4.20 -10.34
CA LEU A 353 -0.34 -4.25 -9.63
C LEU A 353 -1.52 -3.68 -10.45
N VAL A 354 -1.28 -3.10 -11.63
CA VAL A 354 -2.33 -2.58 -12.51
C VAL A 354 -3.35 -3.68 -12.86
N ILE A 355 -2.89 -4.87 -13.24
CA ILE A 355 -3.78 -5.98 -13.62
C ILE A 355 -4.66 -6.41 -12.44
N PRO A 356 -4.11 -6.82 -11.28
CA PRO A 356 -4.95 -7.25 -10.16
C PRO A 356 -5.90 -6.13 -9.73
N SER A 357 -5.45 -4.89 -9.59
CA SER A 357 -6.33 -3.80 -9.15
C SER A 357 -7.48 -3.50 -10.10
N THR A 358 -7.27 -3.67 -11.42
CA THR A 358 -8.30 -3.39 -12.44
C THR A 358 -9.38 -4.48 -12.45
N PHE A 359 -8.96 -5.74 -12.35
CA PHE A 359 -9.85 -6.89 -12.56
C PHE A 359 -10.39 -7.52 -11.28
N SER A 360 -9.92 -7.13 -10.09
CA SER A 360 -10.35 -7.71 -8.80
C SER A 360 -11.87 -7.73 -8.61
N GLU A 361 -12.49 -6.55 -8.58
CA GLU A 361 -13.93 -6.42 -8.30
C GLU A 361 -14.81 -6.91 -9.46
N PRO A 362 -14.53 -6.58 -10.75
CA PRO A 362 -15.29 -7.16 -11.85
C PRO A 362 -15.27 -8.69 -11.87
N LEU A 363 -14.09 -9.30 -11.61
CA LEU A 363 -13.98 -10.76 -11.53
C LEU A 363 -14.83 -11.32 -10.38
N ALA A 364 -14.80 -10.68 -9.21
CA ALA A 364 -15.62 -11.07 -8.07
C ALA A 364 -17.12 -11.00 -8.38
N LEU A 365 -17.58 -9.93 -9.03
CA LEU A 365 -18.99 -9.77 -9.37
C LEU A 365 -19.45 -10.74 -10.46
N GLU A 366 -18.62 -11.05 -11.46
CA GLU A 366 -18.91 -12.08 -12.45
C GLU A 366 -19.02 -13.48 -11.83
N ILE A 367 -18.15 -13.80 -10.85
CA ILE A 367 -18.26 -15.05 -10.08
C ILE A 367 -19.59 -15.11 -9.34
N VAL A 368 -20.01 -14.00 -8.70
CA VAL A 368 -21.32 -13.91 -8.02
C VAL A 368 -22.47 -14.05 -9.03
N GLY A 369 -22.38 -13.40 -10.19
CA GLY A 369 -23.38 -13.48 -11.24
C GLY A 369 -23.57 -14.91 -11.78
N GLY A 370 -22.47 -15.65 -11.95
CA GLY A 370 -22.51 -17.04 -12.41
C GLY A 370 -22.95 -18.06 -11.35
N THR A 371 -22.63 -17.84 -10.08
CA THR A 371 -22.94 -18.78 -8.98
C THR A 371 -24.22 -18.43 -8.20
N GLY A 372 -24.71 -17.19 -8.31
CA GLY A 372 -25.86 -16.68 -7.59
C GLY A 372 -25.61 -16.33 -6.12
N ASN A 373 -24.39 -16.50 -5.61
CA ASN A 373 -24.03 -16.18 -4.23
C ASN A 373 -22.56 -15.75 -4.11
N TYR A 374 -22.14 -15.33 -2.91
CA TYR A 374 -20.77 -14.87 -2.67
C TYR A 374 -19.75 -15.99 -2.41
N LEU A 375 -20.16 -17.26 -2.35
CA LEU A 375 -19.29 -18.36 -1.93
C LEU A 375 -18.05 -18.49 -2.85
N GLY A 376 -18.26 -18.39 -4.17
CA GLY A 376 -17.15 -18.45 -5.13
C GLY A 376 -16.13 -17.33 -4.92
N THR A 377 -16.62 -16.11 -4.70
CA THR A 377 -15.79 -14.92 -4.45
C THR A 377 -15.05 -15.01 -3.11
N GLN A 378 -15.69 -15.53 -2.08
CA GLN A 378 -15.10 -15.74 -0.75
C GLN A 378 -13.95 -16.76 -0.81
N ILE A 379 -14.17 -17.90 -1.47
CA ILE A 379 -13.16 -18.95 -1.66
C ILE A 379 -11.99 -18.42 -2.49
N PHE A 380 -12.27 -17.74 -3.61
CA PHE A 380 -11.24 -17.13 -4.45
C PHE A 380 -10.36 -16.16 -3.65
N THR A 381 -10.99 -15.26 -2.89
CA THR A 381 -10.28 -14.28 -2.03
C THR A 381 -9.37 -14.96 -1.02
N ALA A 382 -9.84 -16.03 -0.37
CA ALA A 382 -9.06 -16.78 0.59
C ALA A 382 -7.85 -17.47 -0.04
N ILE A 383 -8.04 -18.16 -1.17
CA ILE A 383 -6.97 -18.88 -1.88
C ILE A 383 -5.89 -17.90 -2.35
N MET A 384 -6.27 -16.74 -2.87
CA MET A 384 -5.34 -15.70 -3.28
C MET A 384 -4.49 -15.18 -2.11
N TYR A 385 -5.08 -14.96 -0.92
CA TYR A 385 -4.32 -14.59 0.28
C TYR A 385 -3.37 -15.69 0.76
N VAL A 386 -3.82 -16.95 0.77
CA VAL A 386 -2.96 -18.09 1.14
C VAL A 386 -1.79 -18.24 0.16
N THR A 387 -2.05 -18.07 -1.14
CA THR A 387 -1.02 -18.10 -2.19
C THR A 387 -0.01 -16.95 -2.01
N ALA A 388 -0.49 -15.74 -1.69
CA ALA A 388 0.37 -14.61 -1.38
C ALA A 388 1.28 -14.87 -0.16
N ALA A 389 0.74 -15.49 0.90
CA ALA A 389 1.51 -15.89 2.06
C ALA A 389 2.54 -16.98 1.72
N ALA A 390 2.21 -17.93 0.84
CA ALA A 390 3.13 -18.95 0.36
C ALA A 390 4.31 -18.33 -0.42
N CYS A 391 4.07 -17.31 -1.25
CA CYS A 391 5.15 -16.56 -1.92
C CYS A 391 6.16 -15.98 -0.92
N LEU A 392 5.67 -15.39 0.18
CA LEU A 392 6.53 -14.87 1.24
C LEU A 392 7.23 -15.97 2.04
N GLY A 393 6.57 -17.11 2.28
CA GLY A 393 7.18 -18.27 2.91
C GLY A 393 8.37 -18.82 2.12
N ILE A 394 8.22 -18.92 0.79
CA ILE A 394 9.31 -19.32 -0.12
C ILE A 394 10.42 -18.28 -0.11
N LEU A 395 10.06 -16.99 -0.20
CA LEU A 395 11.03 -15.88 -0.16
C LEU A 395 11.86 -15.94 1.12
N ARG A 396 11.23 -16.18 2.27
CA ARG A 396 11.92 -16.36 3.55
C ARG A 396 12.92 -17.50 3.50
N GLY A 397 12.53 -18.65 2.96
CA GLY A 397 13.41 -19.81 2.79
C GLY A 397 14.67 -19.46 1.99
N ILE A 398 14.52 -18.72 0.89
CA ILE A 398 15.63 -18.26 0.04
C ILE A 398 16.55 -17.30 0.80
N VAL A 399 16.00 -16.33 1.53
CA VAL A 399 16.77 -15.35 2.30
C VAL A 399 17.59 -16.05 3.40
N ILE A 400 16.98 -16.96 4.16
CA ILE A 400 17.68 -17.76 5.18
C ILE A 400 18.80 -18.60 4.56
N GLN A 401 18.55 -19.21 3.40
CA GLN A 401 19.57 -20.02 2.71
C GLN A 401 20.76 -19.18 2.27
N ARG A 402 20.53 -17.96 1.75
CA ARG A 402 21.61 -17.03 1.38
C ARG A 402 22.45 -16.63 2.60
N GLN A 403 21.80 -16.23 3.70
CA GLN A 403 22.50 -15.88 4.95
C GLN A 403 23.33 -17.04 5.52
N ARG A 404 22.79 -18.27 5.48
CA ARG A 404 23.53 -19.47 5.90
C ARG A 404 24.76 -19.74 5.02
N LYS A 405 24.66 -19.53 3.70
CA LYS A 405 25.81 -19.69 2.79
C LYS A 405 26.90 -18.66 3.09
N GLU A 406 26.53 -17.41 3.34
CA GLU A 406 27.46 -16.34 3.71
C GLU A 406 28.18 -16.64 5.03
N LEU A 407 27.45 -17.09 6.05
CA LEU A 407 28.02 -17.52 7.33
C LEU A 407 28.98 -18.70 7.18
N ASN A 408 28.64 -19.69 6.36
CA ASN A 408 29.51 -20.84 6.10
C ASN A 408 30.78 -20.45 5.34
N HIS A 409 30.73 -19.43 4.48
CA HIS A 409 31.90 -18.92 3.78
C HIS A 409 32.80 -18.05 4.68
N GLN A 410 32.23 -17.46 5.74
CA GLN A 410 32.97 -16.67 6.73
C GLN A 410 33.53 -17.50 7.90
N ARG A 411 33.17 -18.79 8.03
CA ARG A 411 33.81 -19.70 8.99
C ARG A 411 35.27 -19.95 8.56
N PRO A 412 36.27 -19.70 9.41
CA PRO A 412 37.64 -20.12 9.09
C PRO A 412 37.66 -21.64 8.92
N LEU A 413 38.38 -22.12 7.90
CA LEU A 413 38.76 -23.53 7.79
C LEU A 413 39.35 -23.95 9.14
N PRO A 414 39.09 -25.19 9.63
CA PRO A 414 39.76 -25.67 10.83
C PRO A 414 41.26 -25.56 10.59
N VAL A 415 41.89 -24.65 11.33
CA VAL A 415 43.35 -24.52 11.36
C VAL A 415 43.83 -25.86 11.88
N GLY A 416 44.38 -26.69 11.00
CA GLY A 416 45.16 -27.85 11.41
C GLY A 416 46.20 -27.35 12.39
N CYS A 417 46.25 -27.95 13.58
CA CYS A 417 47.22 -27.62 14.60
C CYS A 417 48.63 -27.72 14.03
N THR A 418 49.23 -26.59 13.68
CA THR A 418 50.68 -26.44 13.64
C THR A 418 51.01 -25.19 14.45
N ALA A 419 51.70 -25.42 15.55
CA ALA A 419 52.19 -24.40 16.47
C ALA A 419 53.07 -23.38 15.73
N GLY A 420 52.89 -22.09 16.03
CA GLY A 420 53.72 -21.01 15.54
C GLY A 420 53.11 -19.65 15.89
N GLU A 421 53.82 -18.89 16.71
CA GLU A 421 53.38 -17.70 17.41
C GLU A 421 53.05 -16.47 16.53
N SER A 422 52.26 -15.58 17.13
CA SER A 422 52.35 -14.11 17.09
C SER A 422 51.45 -13.29 16.14
N SER A 423 50.77 -12.33 16.80
CA SER A 423 50.23 -11.05 16.32
C SER A 423 48.92 -11.03 15.50
N SER A 424 47.84 -10.53 16.12
CA SER A 424 46.91 -9.50 15.59
C SER A 424 45.56 -9.50 16.35
N GLY A 425 45.51 -8.78 17.47
CA GLY A 425 44.33 -8.69 18.35
C GLY A 425 43.14 -7.88 17.80
N GLU A 426 43.26 -7.22 16.64
CA GLU A 426 42.27 -6.22 16.21
C GLU A 426 41.30 -6.72 15.11
N LYS A 427 41.66 -7.79 14.37
CA LYS A 427 40.80 -8.36 13.30
C LYS A 427 39.80 -9.42 13.79
N SER A 428 39.99 -9.96 14.99
CA SER A 428 39.10 -10.98 15.56
C SER A 428 37.78 -10.35 16.04
N ASP A 429 37.85 -9.15 16.62
CA ASP A 429 36.69 -8.47 17.21
C ASP A 429 35.70 -7.95 16.16
N GLN A 430 36.19 -7.40 15.03
CA GLN A 430 35.31 -7.02 13.90
C GLN A 430 34.58 -8.21 13.26
N LYS A 431 35.23 -9.40 13.21
CA LYS A 431 34.61 -10.63 12.69
C LYS A 431 33.60 -11.23 13.66
N GLY A 432 33.89 -11.19 14.97
CA GLY A 432 32.95 -11.57 16.02
C GLY A 432 31.68 -10.71 16.02
N VAL A 433 31.83 -9.38 15.86
CA VAL A 433 30.69 -8.45 15.74
C VAL A 433 29.90 -8.67 14.45
N ALA A 434 30.55 -9.02 13.33
CA ALA A 434 29.87 -9.36 12.07
C ALA A 434 29.06 -10.67 12.18
N LEU A 435 29.64 -11.72 12.77
CA LEU A 435 28.96 -12.99 13.03
C LEU A 435 27.80 -12.82 14.02
N TRP A 436 27.97 -12.01 15.06
CA TRP A 436 26.92 -11.71 16.04
C TRP A 436 25.77 -10.91 15.42
N ARG A 437 26.07 -9.88 14.60
CA ARG A 437 25.05 -9.15 13.81
C ARG A 437 24.31 -10.04 12.83
N CYS A 438 24.99 -11.00 12.20
CA CYS A 438 24.39 -11.94 11.25
C CYS A 438 23.51 -12.99 11.95
N CYS A 439 23.94 -13.52 13.11
CA CYS A 439 23.11 -14.38 13.96
C CYS A 439 21.90 -13.64 14.55
N PHE A 440 22.04 -12.37 14.93
CA PHE A 440 20.92 -11.53 15.38
C PHE A 440 19.96 -11.21 14.23
N SER A 441 20.47 -11.05 13.00
CA SER A 441 19.66 -10.94 11.78
C SER A 441 18.87 -12.21 11.49
N LEU A 442 19.43 -13.40 11.71
CA LEU A 442 18.71 -14.68 11.58
C LEU A 442 17.54 -14.81 12.56
N GLY A 443 17.65 -14.23 13.76
CA GLY A 443 16.55 -14.19 14.74
C GLY A 443 15.47 -13.14 14.43
N LYS A 444 15.75 -12.19 13.53
CA LYS A 444 14.85 -11.11 13.11
C LYS A 444 14.29 -11.26 11.68
N VAL A 445 14.58 -12.35 10.98
CA VAL A 445 14.13 -12.61 9.59
C VAL A 445 13.04 -13.67 9.48
#